data_AF-A0A2E0ZFB4-F1
#
_entry.id   AF-A0A2E0ZFB4-F1
#
_cell.length_a   1.000
_cell.length_b   1.000
_cell.length_c   1.000
_cell.angle_alpha   90.00
_cell.angle_beta   90.00
_cell.angle_gamma   90.00
#
_symmetry.space_group_name_H-M   'P 1'
#
loop_
_entity.id
_entity.type
_entity.pdbx_description
1 polymer ?
#
loop_
_entity_poly.entity_id
_entity_poly.type
_entity_poly.pdbx_seq_one_letter_code
_entity_poly.pdbx_strand_id
1 'polypeptide(L)' 'MSEALDQLVERAVSDKEFRKLLFKDLDKALEGYAISDEERALLEDLDEENFDEFAGGLGSRTTKGIWPGTG' A
#
# COMPACT_ATOMS: atom_id res chain seq x y z
N MET A 1 -6.70 2.99 -8.17
CA MET A 1 -5.49 2.50 -7.48
C MET A 1 -4.56 1.94 -8.52
N SER A 2 -3.40 2.57 -8.63
CA SER A 2 -2.27 2.16 -9.45
C SER A 2 -1.57 0.95 -8.83
N GLU A 3 -0.96 0.10 -9.65
CA GLU A 3 -0.13 -1.01 -9.15
C GLU A 3 1.03 -0.53 -8.29
N ALA A 4 1.48 0.72 -8.49
CA ALA A 4 2.51 1.36 -7.69
C ALA A 4 2.05 1.56 -6.23
N LEU A 5 0.81 2.00 -6.02
CA LEU A 5 0.22 2.17 -4.68
C LEU A 5 0.09 0.82 -3.97
N ASP A 6 -0.42 -0.19 -4.67
CA ASP A 6 -0.61 -1.53 -4.10
C ASP A 6 0.74 -2.13 -3.68
N GLN A 7 1.77 -2.07 -4.52
CA GLN A 7 3.12 -2.53 -4.19
C GLN A 7 3.75 -1.77 -3.02
N LEU A 8 3.52 -0.47 -2.97
CA LEU A 8 4.05 0.39 -1.92
C LEU A 8 3.44 0.05 -0.56
N VAL A 9 2.14 -0.23 -0.52
CA VAL A 9 1.45 -0.61 0.71
C VAL A 9 1.81 -2.05 1.11
N GLU A 10 1.84 -3.01 0.19
CA GLU A 10 2.33 -4.37 0.47
C GLU A 10 3.76 -4.37 1.02
N ARG A 11 4.60 -3.50 0.48
CA ARG A 11 5.95 -3.28 0.97
C ARG A 11 5.94 -2.65 2.35
N ALA A 12 5.11 -1.66 2.62
CA ALA A 12 4.96 -1.08 3.96
C ALA A 12 4.42 -2.09 4.99
N VAL A 13 3.61 -3.07 4.59
CA VAL A 13 3.13 -4.14 5.49
C VAL A 13 4.24 -5.12 5.82
N SER A 14 5.00 -5.54 4.79
CA SER A 14 6.07 -6.53 4.93
C SER A 14 7.35 -5.94 5.54
N ASP A 15 7.59 -4.66 5.30
CA ASP A 15 8.79 -3.92 5.67
C ASP A 15 8.43 -2.84 6.70
N LYS A 16 8.67 -3.16 7.97
CA LYS A 16 8.40 -2.26 9.10
C LYS A 16 9.24 -0.98 9.07
N GLU A 17 10.41 -0.99 8.43
CA GLU A 17 11.22 0.22 8.27
C GLU A 17 10.60 1.13 7.21
N PHE A 18 10.12 0.55 6.12
CA PHE A 18 9.38 1.28 5.10
C PHE A 18 8.06 1.83 5.64
N ARG A 19 7.31 1.07 6.47
CA ARG A 19 6.14 1.57 7.19
C ARG A 19 6.44 2.84 7.97
N LYS A 20 7.52 2.83 8.75
CA LYS A 20 7.94 4.01 9.52
C LYS A 20 8.31 5.17 8.62
N LEU A 21 8.95 4.91 7.48
CA LEU A 21 9.31 5.94 6.51
C LEU A 21 8.08 6.52 5.82
N LEU A 22 7.08 5.70 5.49
CA LEU A 22 5.79 6.10 4.93
C LEU A 22 5.08 7.11 5.86
N PHE A 23 4.96 6.78 7.15
CA PHE A 23 4.32 7.68 8.12
C PHE A 23 5.15 8.89 8.52
N LYS A 24 6.48 8.79 8.42
CA LYS A 24 7.39 9.87 8.81
C LYS A 24 7.66 10.86 7.68
N ASP A 25 7.75 10.36 6.46
CA ASP A 25 8.17 11.07 5.25
C ASP A 25 7.50 10.42 4.03
N LEU A 26 6.19 10.66 3.90
CA LEU A 26 5.37 10.15 2.81
C LEU A 26 5.95 10.51 1.43
N ASP A 27 6.35 11.78 1.23
CA ASP A 27 6.96 12.25 -0.02
C ASP A 27 8.16 11.39 -0.45
N LYS A 28 9.02 11.01 0.50
CA LYS A 28 10.18 10.14 0.20
C LYS A 28 9.77 8.70 -0.06
N ALA A 29 8.75 8.20 0.62
CA ALA A 29 8.26 6.84 0.39
C ALA A 29 7.66 6.71 -1.02
N LEU A 30 7.01 7.78 -1.50
CA LEU A 30 6.42 7.87 -2.82
C LEU A 30 7.44 8.26 -3.91
N GLU A 31 8.63 8.70 -3.52
CA GLU A 31 9.70 9.10 -4.43
C GLU A 31 10.14 7.91 -5.31
N GLY A 32 9.85 7.99 -6.60
CA GLY A 32 10.14 6.92 -7.56
C GLY A 32 8.96 5.98 -7.84
N TYR A 33 7.84 6.14 -7.14
CA TYR A 33 6.58 5.47 -7.47
C TYR A 33 5.68 6.41 -8.29
N ALA A 34 4.96 5.85 -9.27
CA ALA A 34 4.02 6.58 -10.10
C ALA A 34 2.67 6.77 -9.37
N ILE A 35 2.71 7.48 -8.25
CA ILE A 35 1.56 7.77 -7.39
C ILE A 35 0.98 9.12 -7.80
N SER A 36 -0.34 9.19 -7.96
CA SER A 36 -1.02 10.47 -8.23
C SER A 36 -1.21 11.28 -6.95
N ASP A 37 -1.46 12.58 -7.07
CA ASP A 37 -1.77 13.43 -5.92
C ASP A 37 -2.99 12.93 -5.12
N GLU A 38 -3.97 12.32 -5.80
CA GLU A 38 -5.15 11.73 -5.17
C GLU A 38 -4.79 10.51 -4.31
N GLU A 39 -3.89 9.67 -4.81
CA GLU A 39 -3.41 8.48 -4.10
C GLU A 39 -2.48 8.86 -2.94
N ARG A 40 -1.67 9.90 -3.14
CA ARG A 40 -0.87 10.50 -2.08
C ARG A 40 -1.75 11.03 -0.96
N ALA A 41 -2.80 11.79 -1.27
CA ALA A 41 -3.74 12.29 -0.28
C ALA A 41 -4.42 11.15 0.49
N LEU A 42 -4.71 10.03 -0.19
CA LEU A 42 -5.25 8.84 0.46
C LEU A 42 -4.26 8.19 1.44
N LEU A 43 -2.97 8.18 1.11
CA LEU A 43 -1.91 7.72 2.00
C LEU A 43 -1.60 8.70 3.14
N GLU A 44 -1.81 9.99 2.93
CA GLU A 44 -1.68 11.02 3.95
C GLU A 44 -2.86 11.00 4.94
N ASP A 45 -4.05 10.63 4.47
CA ASP A 45 -5.25 10.38 5.28
C ASP A 45 -5.19 9.00 5.98
N LEU A 46 -4.25 8.13 5.58
CA LEU A 46 -4.02 6.84 6.22
C LEU A 46 -3.14 7.00 7.46
N ASP A 47 -3.73 6.75 8.63
CA ASP A 47 -3.02 6.67 9.92
C ASP A 47 -2.64 5.23 10.28
N GLU A 48 -1.78 5.03 11.28
CA GLU A 48 -1.41 3.68 11.78
C GLU A 48 -2.62 2.81 12.16
N GLU A 49 -3.72 3.43 12.59
CA GLU A 49 -4.97 2.74 12.97
C GLU A 49 -5.74 2.22 11.75
N ASN A 50 -5.82 3.00 10.67
CA ASN A 50 -6.53 2.64 9.44
C ASN A 50 -5.63 1.90 8.43
N PHE A 51 -4.31 2.02 8.57
CA PHE A 51 -3.34 1.42 7.68
C PHE A 51 -3.37 -0.10 7.72
N ASP A 52 -3.54 -0.71 8.89
CA ASP A 52 -3.61 -2.17 9.03
C ASP A 52 -4.87 -2.73 8.35
N GLU A 53 -5.99 -2.01 8.41
CA GLU A 53 -7.23 -2.36 7.72
C GLU A 53 -7.11 -2.17 6.19
N PHE A 54 -6.50 -1.06 5.76
CA PHE A 54 -6.23 -0.80 4.35
C PHE A 54 -5.27 -1.85 3.75
N ALA A 55 -4.18 -2.15 4.45
CA ALA A 55 -3.24 -3.22 4.14
C ALA A 55 -3.90 -4.60 4.07
N GLY A 56 -4.73 -4.95 5.05
CA GLY A 56 -5.47 -6.21 5.09
C GLY A 56 -6.46 -6.35 3.93
N GLY A 57 -7.08 -5.24 3.52
CA GLY A 57 -7.91 -5.15 2.32
C GLY A 57 -7.13 -5.39 1.02
N LEU A 58 -5.88 -4.93 0.95
CA LEU A 58 -5.00 -5.12 -0.21
C LEU A 58 -4.48 -6.56 -0.32
N GLY A 59 -3.98 -7.16 0.76
CA GLY A 59 -3.51 -8.55 0.76
C GLY A 59 -4.60 -9.57 0.39
N SER A 60 -5.86 -9.25 0.70
CA SER A 60 -7.03 -10.05 0.28
C SER A 60 -7.31 -9.98 -1.23
N ARG A 61 -6.82 -8.94 -1.92
CA ARG A 61 -6.99 -8.72 -3.36
C ARG A 61 -5.82 -9.30 -4.16
N THR A 62 -4.58 -9.15 -3.68
CA THR A 62 -3.40 -9.69 -4.38
C THR A 62 -3.37 -11.22 -4.35
N THR A 63 -3.90 -11.84 -3.29
CA THR A 63 -4.01 -13.30 -3.18
C THR A 63 -5.11 -13.91 -4.07
N LYS A 64 -5.99 -13.10 -4.69
CA LYS A 64 -7.01 -13.58 -5.63
C LYS A 64 -6.50 -13.75 -7.08
N GLY A 65 -5.23 -13.44 -7.34
CA GLY A 65 -4.65 -13.39 -8.70
C GLY A 65 -3.91 -14.65 -9.19
N ILE A 66 -3.56 -15.62 -8.33
CA ILE A 66 -2.86 -16.85 -8.76
C ILE A 66 -3.85 -18.02 -8.95
N TRP A 67 -4.71 -17.88 -9.97
CA TRP A 67 -5.23 -18.88 -10.93
C TRP A 67 -5.94 -20.21 -10.47
N PRO A 68 -6.54 -20.99 -11.39
CA PRO A 68 -7.95 -21.36 -11.41
C PRO A 68 -8.24 -22.74 -10.82
N GLY A 69 -9.31 -22.85 -10.04
CA GLY A 69 -9.85 -24.13 -9.58
C GLY A 69 -11.36 -24.17 -9.78
N THR A 70 -11.79 -24.27 -11.03
CA THR A 70 -13.05 -24.94 -11.37
C THR A 70 -12.86 -26.43 -11.12
N GLY A 71 -13.72 -27.04 -10.29
CA GLY A 71 -13.74 -28.49 -10.06
C GLY A 71 -14.51 -28.85 -8.81
#